data_AF-A0A662MQB2-F1
#
_entry.id   AF-A0A662MQB2-F1
#
_cell.length_a   1.000
_cell.length_b   1.000
_cell.length_c   1.000
_cell.angle_alpha   90.00
_cell.angle_beta   90.00
_cell.angle_gamma   90.00
#
_symmetry.space_group_name_H-M   'P 1'
#
loop_
_entity.id
_entity.type
_entity.pdbx_description
1 polymer ?
#
loop_
_entity_poly.entity_id
_entity_poly.type
_entity_poly.pdbx_seq_one_letter_code
_entity_poly.pdbx_strand_id
1 'polypeptide(L)'
;MVFCASILLVVSCSKSACIKRGYREKSHYCLLIALKELYVNTGELEQEFADNFEMGMDIRHEADYALTYDEDSARIAIENTRRFLHRTQTILKSEAQKK
;
A
#
# COMPACT_ATOMS: atom_id res chain seq x y z
N MET A 1 4.96 -17.44 -4.05
CA MET A 1 4.43 -16.62 -5.19
C MET A 1 3.24 -15.73 -4.81
N VAL A 2 2.29 -16.17 -3.98
CA VAL A 2 1.11 -15.35 -3.59
C VAL A 2 1.49 -14.07 -2.84
N PHE A 3 2.54 -14.12 -2.00
CA PHE A 3 3.06 -12.96 -1.26
C PHE A 3 3.54 -11.79 -2.14
N CYS A 4 4.32 -12.09 -3.18
CA CYS A 4 4.93 -11.05 -4.02
C CYS A 4 3.86 -10.28 -4.84
N ALA A 5 2.77 -10.95 -5.23
CA ALA A 5 1.67 -10.36 -5.99
C ALA A 5 0.86 -9.33 -5.16
N SER A 6 0.59 -9.63 -3.88
CA SER A 6 -0.16 -8.75 -2.98
C SER A 6 0.54 -7.40 -2.81
N ILE A 7 1.84 -7.40 -2.52
CA ILE A 7 2.64 -6.18 -2.40
C ILE A 7 2.70 -5.40 -3.72
N LEU A 8 2.87 -6.09 -4.86
CA LEU A 8 2.94 -5.42 -6.16
C LEU A 8 1.65 -4.62 -6.45
N LEU A 9 0.50 -5.17 -6.07
CA LEU A 9 -0.80 -4.51 -6.21
C LEU A 9 -0.89 -3.27 -5.32
N VAL A 10 -0.49 -3.35 -4.04
CA VAL A 10 -0.52 -2.20 -3.13
C VAL A 10 0.40 -1.09 -3.61
N VAL A 11 1.61 -1.41 -4.07
CA VAL A 11 2.56 -0.44 -4.65
C VAL A 11 1.96 0.24 -5.90
N SER A 12 1.35 -0.54 -6.79
CA SER A 12 0.77 -0.01 -8.02
C SER A 12 -0.44 0.90 -7.75
N CYS A 13 -1.24 0.54 -6.74
CA CYS A 13 -2.37 1.35 -6.27
C CYS A 13 -1.90 2.65 -5.63
N SER A 14 -0.92 2.58 -4.74
CA SER A 14 -0.31 3.74 -4.07
C SER A 14 0.35 4.69 -5.08
N LYS A 15 1.02 4.14 -6.10
CA LYS A 15 1.55 4.93 -7.24
C LYS A 15 0.44 5.64 -7.99
N SER A 16 -0.65 4.96 -8.30
CA SER A 16 -1.79 5.56 -9.00
C SER A 16 -2.41 6.71 -8.19
N ALA A 17 -2.54 6.54 -6.88
CA ALA A 17 -3.03 7.57 -5.96
C ALA A 17 -2.10 8.80 -5.94
N CYS A 18 -0.79 8.59 -5.77
CA CYS A 18 0.21 9.67 -5.80
C CYS A 18 0.21 10.43 -7.15
N ILE A 19 0.15 9.69 -8.28
CA ILE A 19 0.10 10.29 -9.62
C ILE A 19 -1.14 11.17 -9.77
N LYS A 20 -2.28 10.75 -9.21
CA LYS A 20 -3.52 11.54 -9.24
C LYS A 20 -3.40 12.85 -8.47
N ARG A 21 -2.59 12.89 -7.40
CA ARG A 21 -2.21 14.13 -6.68
C ARG A 21 -1.03 14.89 -7.31
N GLY A 22 -0.52 14.44 -8.46
CA GLY A 22 0.59 15.10 -9.15
C GLY A 22 1.98 14.73 -8.64
N TYR A 23 2.11 13.72 -7.78
CA TYR A 23 3.38 13.25 -7.25
C TYR A 23 3.84 11.97 -7.94
N ARG A 24 5.09 11.92 -8.41
CA ARG A 24 5.58 10.82 -9.27
C ARG A 24 6.87 10.21 -8.72
N GLU A 25 6.74 9.08 -8.06
CA GLU A 25 7.87 8.40 -7.41
C GLU A 25 8.29 7.10 -8.09
N LYS A 26 9.60 6.85 -8.07
CA LYS A 26 10.23 5.62 -8.57
C LYS A 26 10.56 4.62 -7.46
N SER A 27 10.91 5.09 -6.26
CA SER A 27 11.32 4.25 -5.13
C SER A 27 10.14 3.80 -4.28
N HIS A 28 10.17 2.56 -3.79
CA HIS A 28 9.16 2.02 -2.87
C HIS A 28 9.15 2.76 -1.53
N TYR A 29 10.33 3.13 -1.03
CA TYR A 29 10.47 3.89 0.21
C TYR A 29 9.95 5.33 0.08
N CYS A 30 10.27 6.01 -1.02
CA CYS A 30 9.71 7.34 -1.29
C CYS A 30 8.19 7.30 -1.44
N LEU A 31 7.64 6.18 -1.95
CA LEU A 31 6.19 6.00 -2.06
C LEU A 31 5.51 5.87 -0.69
N LEU A 32 6.13 5.17 0.26
CA LEU A 32 5.67 5.11 1.65
C LEU A 32 5.62 6.51 2.25
N ILE A 33 6.70 7.30 2.10
CA ILE A 33 6.76 8.68 2.60
C ILE A 33 5.69 9.54 1.94
N ALA A 34 5.53 9.44 0.62
CA ALA A 34 4.51 10.17 -0.10
C ALA A 34 3.10 9.81 0.40
N LEU A 35 2.86 8.53 0.71
CA LEU A 35 1.58 8.09 1.23
C LEU A 35 1.33 8.63 2.65
N LYS A 36 2.35 8.59 3.52
CA LYS A 36 2.31 9.17 4.86
C LYS A 36 2.02 10.68 4.79
N GLU A 37 2.74 11.43 3.95
CA GLU A 37 2.57 12.88 3.83
C GLU A 37 1.27 13.31 3.14
N LEU A 38 0.89 12.65 2.05
CA LEU A 38 -0.25 13.09 1.22
C LEU A 38 -1.60 12.63 1.79
N TYR A 39 -1.65 11.51 2.50
CA TYR A 39 -2.90 10.87 2.92
C TYR A 39 -3.00 10.62 4.43
N VAL A 40 -1.90 10.28 5.12
CA VAL A 40 -1.94 10.04 6.58
C VAL A 40 -1.92 11.36 7.35
N ASN A 41 -0.98 12.26 7.03
CA ASN A 41 -0.89 13.58 7.68
C ASN A 41 -2.10 14.46 7.41
N THR A 42 -2.79 14.26 6.28
CA THR A 42 -4.04 14.96 5.93
C THR A 42 -5.27 14.35 6.60
N GLY A 43 -5.14 13.22 7.31
CA GLY A 43 -6.22 12.51 7.99
C GLY A 43 -7.18 11.75 7.05
N GLU A 44 -6.84 11.66 5.77
CA GLU A 44 -7.66 10.95 4.77
C GLU A 44 -7.49 9.41 4.87
N LEU A 45 -6.37 8.98 5.42
CA LEU A 45 -5.98 7.58 5.56
C LEU A 45 -5.39 7.35 6.95
N GLU A 46 -5.79 6.27 7.61
CA GLU A 46 -5.28 5.92 8.94
C GLU A 46 -3.80 5.48 8.86
N GLN A 47 -3.03 5.75 9.91
CA GLN A 47 -1.62 5.35 10.00
C GLN A 47 -1.42 3.84 9.83
N GLU A 48 -2.40 3.03 10.28
CA GLU A 48 -2.42 1.57 10.12
C GLU A 48 -2.18 1.14 8.67
N PHE A 49 -2.66 1.90 7.68
CA PHE A 49 -2.45 1.56 6.27
C PHE A 49 -1.03 1.79 5.80
N ALA A 50 -0.33 2.80 6.34
CA ALA A 50 1.08 3.02 6.03
C ALA A 50 1.96 1.98 6.73
N ASP A 51 1.63 1.61 7.96
CA ASP A 51 2.34 0.56 8.70
C ASP A 51 2.14 -0.81 8.02
N ASN A 52 0.93 -1.11 7.55
CA ASN A 52 0.64 -2.31 6.75
C ASN A 52 1.39 -2.33 5.41
N PHE A 53 1.61 -1.16 4.79
CA PHE A 53 2.41 -1.04 3.58
C PHE A 53 3.88 -1.38 3.86
N GLU A 54 4.42 -0.82 4.94
CA GLU A 54 5.79 -1.07 5.41
C GLU A 54 6.02 -2.54 5.75
N MET A 55 5.11 -3.13 6.54
CA MET A 55 5.12 -4.56 6.86
C MET A 55 5.05 -5.43 5.61
N GLY A 56 4.27 -5.05 4.59
CA GLY A 56 4.25 -5.76 3.33
C GLY A 56 5.61 -5.75 2.63
N MET A 57 6.31 -4.60 2.62
CA MET A 57 7.65 -4.51 2.04
C MET A 57 8.65 -5.41 2.77
N ASP A 58 8.58 -5.44 4.10
CA ASP A 58 9.47 -6.27 4.93
C ASP A 58 9.19 -7.76 4.71
N ILE A 59 7.91 -8.17 4.72
CA ILE A 59 7.52 -9.57 4.43
C ILE A 59 8.02 -9.98 3.03
N ARG A 60 7.96 -9.09 2.05
CA ARG A 60 8.51 -9.37 0.72
C ARG A 60 10.02 -9.52 0.76
N HIS A 61 10.71 -8.65 1.49
CA HIS A 61 12.16 -8.73 1.64
C HIS A 61 12.57 -10.07 2.28
N GLU A 62 11.92 -10.44 3.39
CA GLU A 62 12.16 -11.72 4.06
C GLU A 62 11.78 -12.92 3.17
N ALA A 63 10.69 -12.84 2.42
CA ALA A 63 10.31 -13.90 1.48
C ALA A 63 11.33 -14.08 0.34
N ASP A 64 11.80 -12.98 -0.26
CA ASP A 64 12.71 -12.98 -1.41
C ASP A 64 14.16 -13.32 -1.00
N TYR A 65 14.59 -12.95 0.22
CA TYR A 65 15.98 -13.10 0.67
C TYR A 65 16.18 -14.16 1.77
N ALA A 66 15.22 -14.38 2.66
CA ALA A 66 15.31 -15.35 3.76
C ALA A 66 14.63 -16.70 3.45
N LEU A 67 13.88 -16.81 2.34
CA LEU A 67 13.17 -18.04 1.89
C LEU A 67 12.18 -18.63 2.92
N THR A 68 11.83 -17.87 3.95
CA THR A 68 10.86 -18.25 4.97
C THR A 68 9.47 -17.79 4.56
N TYR A 69 8.54 -18.74 4.45
CA TYR A 69 7.13 -18.47 4.11
C TYR A 69 6.23 -19.12 5.15
N ASP A 70 5.43 -18.31 5.82
CA ASP A 70 4.44 -18.75 6.79
C ASP A 70 3.02 -18.49 6.23
N GLU A 71 2.14 -19.48 6.29
CA GLU A 71 0.81 -19.38 5.66
C GLU A 71 -0.04 -18.27 6.30
N ASP A 72 0.09 -18.06 7.61
CA ASP A 72 -0.66 -17.03 8.33
C ASP A 72 -0.22 -15.64 7.91
N SER A 73 1.08 -15.44 7.74
CA SER A 73 1.64 -14.20 7.18
C SER A 73 1.09 -13.90 5.77
N ALA A 74 0.84 -14.93 4.97
CA ALA A 74 0.26 -14.79 3.62
C ALA A 74 -1.19 -14.29 3.69
N ARG A 75 -1.94 -14.90 4.60
CA ARG A 75 -3.35 -14.60 4.86
C ARG A 75 -3.51 -13.16 5.33
N ILE A 76 -2.68 -12.74 6.28
CA ILE A 76 -2.65 -11.37 6.82
C ILE A 76 -2.30 -10.37 5.71
N ALA A 77 -1.29 -10.65 4.89
CA ALA A 77 -0.90 -9.75 3.80
C ALA A 77 -2.02 -9.56 2.75
N ILE A 78 -2.76 -10.62 2.43
CA ILE A 78 -3.90 -10.55 1.50
C ILE A 78 -5.04 -9.71 2.11
N GLU A 79 -5.36 -9.93 3.38
CA GLU A 79 -6.45 -9.20 4.05
C GLU A 79 -6.12 -7.70 4.15
N ASN A 80 -4.89 -7.36 4.54
CA ASN A 80 -4.41 -5.98 4.56
C ASN A 80 -4.46 -5.34 3.18
N THR A 81 -4.08 -6.07 2.13
CA THR A 81 -4.17 -5.61 0.74
C THR A 81 -5.62 -5.32 0.35
N ARG A 82 -6.58 -6.17 0.72
CA ARG A 82 -8.00 -5.96 0.45
C ARG A 82 -8.54 -4.72 1.17
N ARG A 83 -8.23 -4.56 2.46
CA ARG A 83 -8.63 -3.38 3.24
C ARG A 83 -8.07 -2.09 2.62
N PHE A 84 -6.79 -2.11 2.24
CA PHE A 84 -6.12 -0.96 1.61
C PHE A 84 -6.77 -0.59 0.27
N LEU A 85 -7.06 -1.58 -0.57
CA LEU A 85 -7.65 -1.38 -1.88
C LEU A 85 -9.07 -0.82 -1.78
N HIS A 86 -9.87 -1.36 -0.84
CA HIS A 86 -11.21 -0.84 -0.56
C HIS A 86 -11.16 0.62 -0.08
N ARG A 87 -10.24 0.96 0.84
CA ARG A 87 -10.12 2.33 1.35
C ARG A 87 -9.67 3.32 0.28
N THR A 88 -8.67 2.93 -0.51
CA THR A 88 -8.17 3.74 -1.63
C THR A 88 -9.27 3.98 -2.67
N GLN A 89 -10.07 2.96 -3.00
CA GLN A 89 -11.22 3.14 -3.90
C GLN A 89 -12.27 4.12 -3.34
N THR A 90 -12.55 4.05 -2.04
CA THR A 90 -13.48 4.99 -1.39
C THR A 90 -12.97 6.42 -1.46
N ILE A 91 -11.68 6.65 -1.20
CA ILE A 91 -11.04 7.95 -1.33
C ILE A 91 -11.12 8.42 -2.79
N LEU A 92 -10.74 7.58 -3.76
CA LEU A 92 -10.79 7.94 -5.17
C LEU A 92 -12.20 8.28 -5.67
N LYS A 93 -13.24 7.55 -5.22
CA LYS A 93 -14.66 7.82 -5.54
C LYS A 93 -15.14 9.13 -4.90
N SER A 94 -14.74 9.41 -3.66
CA SER A 94 -15.10 10.65 -2.98
C SER A 94 -14.48 11.88 -3.67
N GLU A 95 -13.25 11.76 -4.17
CA GLU A 95 -12.59 12.82 -4.95
C GLU A 95 -13.22 12.98 -6.36
N ALA A 96 -13.79 11.92 -6.94
CA ALA A 96 -14.47 12.00 -8.25
C ALA A 96 -15.83 12.72 -8.19
N GLN A 97 -16.46 12.81 -7.01
CA GLN A 97 -17.73 13.53 -6.81
C GLN A 97 -17.54 15.03 -6.51
N LYS A 98 -16.32 15.49 -6.25
CA LYS A 98 -15.99 16.91 -6.05
C LYS A 98 -15.73 17.68 -7.35
N LYS A 99 -15.98 17.06 -8.51
CA LYS A 99 -15.78 17.67 -9.83
C LYS A 99 -17.11 18.06 -10.48
#